data_AF-A0A1I2P5S6-F1
#
_entry.id   AF-A0A1I2P5S6-F1
#
_cell.length_a   1.000
_cell.length_b   1.000
_cell.length_c   1.000
_cell.angle_alpha   90.00
_cell.angle_beta   90.00
_cell.angle_gamma   90.00
#
_symmetry.space_group_name_H-M   'P 1'
#
loop_
_entity.id
_entity.type
_entity.pdbx_description
1 polymer ?
#
loop_
_entity_poly.entity_id
_entity_poly.type
_entity_poly.pdbx_seq_one_letter_code
_entity_poly.pdbx_strand_id
1 'polypeptide(L)'
;MDDFVVRGNLYELYGGLLNENQRKVYEYHVIDDMSFTEIGEELGTSRQAAQELFRRADKKLQDTETTLGLQSKLRHIRERAVMILEHTEDKEIQKLAGEIIDGV
;
A
#
# COMPACT_ATOMS: atom_id res chain seq x y z
N MET A 1 1.20 -13.97 -3.46
CA MET A 1 0.49 -12.69 -3.32
C MET A 1 0.90 -11.87 -4.52
N ASP A 2 -0.06 -11.32 -5.27
CA ASP A 2 0.22 -10.59 -6.49
C ASP A 2 1.11 -9.37 -6.20
N ASP A 3 2.12 -9.11 -7.03
CA ASP A 3 3.08 -8.00 -6.83
C ASP A 3 2.34 -6.65 -6.79
N PHE A 4 1.24 -6.53 -7.54
CA PHE A 4 0.34 -5.39 -7.53
C PHE A 4 -0.39 -5.19 -6.20
N VAL A 5 -0.79 -6.26 -5.51
CA VAL A 5 -1.47 -6.14 -4.20
C VAL A 5 -0.49 -5.59 -3.16
N VAL A 6 0.75 -6.08 -3.16
CA VAL A 6 1.77 -5.57 -2.22
C VAL A 6 2.06 -4.10 -2.48
N ARG A 7 2.20 -3.72 -3.75
CA ARG A 7 2.39 -2.32 -4.16
C ARG A 7 1.22 -1.42 -3.77
N GLY A 8 -0.02 -1.87 -4.00
CA GLY A 8 -1.23 -1.15 -3.59
C GLY A 8 -1.25 -0.87 -2.09
N ASN A 9 -0.98 -1.88 -1.26
CA ASN A 9 -0.93 -1.71 0.19
C ASN A 9 0.15 -0.72 0.63
N LEU A 10 1.34 -0.77 0.01
CA LEU A 10 2.40 0.20 0.29
C LEU A 10 2.02 1.62 -0.14
N TYR A 11 1.27 1.76 -1.24
CA TYR A 11 0.77 3.04 -1.69
C TYR A 11 -0.26 3.64 -0.74
N GLU A 12 -1.18 2.83 -0.20
CA GLU A 12 -2.14 3.28 0.81
C GLU A 12 -1.44 3.79 2.08
N LEU A 13 -0.37 3.12 2.51
CA LEU A 13 0.38 3.49 3.71
C LEU A 13 1.31 4.69 3.51
N TYR A 14 1.93 4.80 2.34
CA TYR A 14 3.09 5.69 2.14
C TYR A 14 2.97 6.61 0.91
N GLY A 15 1.89 6.52 0.13
CA GLY A 15 1.69 7.30 -1.11
C GLY A 15 1.74 8.82 -0.88
N GLY A 16 1.35 9.28 0.32
CA GLY A 16 1.48 10.68 0.72
C GLY A 16 2.92 11.21 0.79
N LEU A 17 3.92 10.34 0.82
CA LEU A 17 5.35 10.72 0.80
C LEU A 17 5.87 10.98 -0.61
N LEU A 18 5.16 10.51 -1.64
CA LEU A 18 5.54 10.71 -3.03
C LEU A 18 5.21 12.13 -3.48
N ASN A 19 6.04 12.69 -4.37
CA ASN A 19 5.67 13.94 -5.04
C ASN A 19 4.57 13.68 -6.08
N GLU A 20 3.99 14.75 -6.63
CA GLU A 20 2.84 14.65 -7.53
C GLU A 20 3.08 13.72 -8.73
N ASN A 21 4.22 13.85 -9.41
CA ASN A 21 4.56 13.02 -10.57
C ASN A 21 4.78 11.55 -10.18
N GLN A 22 5.39 11.31 -9.02
CA GLN A 22 5.56 9.96 -8.47
C GLN A 22 4.23 9.31 -8.08
N ARG A 23 3.27 10.06 -7.55
CA ARG A 23 1.92 9.52 -7.28
C ARG A 23 1.20 9.18 -8.57
N LYS A 24 1.17 10.12 -9.53
CA LYS A 24 0.50 9.92 -10.83
C LYS A 24 0.99 8.67 -11.55
N VAL A 25 2.32 8.51 -11.67
CA VAL A 25 2.89 7.32 -12.33
C VAL A 25 2.55 6.02 -11.59
N TYR A 26 2.40 6.08 -10.26
CA TYR A 26 2.11 4.92 -9.43
C TYR A 26 0.63 4.54 -9.51
N GLU A 27 -0.27 5.52 -9.43
CA GLU A 27 -1.72 5.36 -9.59
C GLU A 27 -2.03 4.79 -10.98
N TYR A 28 -1.50 5.42 -12.02
CA TYR A 28 -1.72 4.96 -13.39
C TYR A 28 -1.26 3.51 -13.60
N HIS A 29 -0.10 3.13 -13.05
CA HIS A 29 0.41 1.78 -13.26
C HIS A 29 -0.23 0.72 -12.36
N VAL A 30 -0.43 1.03 -11.07
CA VAL A 30 -0.81 0.04 -10.04
C VAL A 30 -2.31 -0.02 -9.81
N ILE A 31 -3.01 1.10 -9.98
CA ILE A 31 -4.46 1.22 -9.75
C ILE A 31 -5.23 1.17 -11.08
N ASP A 32 -4.75 1.90 -12.09
CA ASP A 32 -5.46 2.01 -13.38
C ASP A 32 -4.98 1.01 -14.45
N ASP A 33 -4.02 0.15 -14.12
CA ASP A 33 -3.44 -0.88 -15.00
C ASP A 33 -2.90 -0.35 -16.35
N MET A 34 -2.45 0.91 -16.37
CA MET A 34 -1.84 1.52 -17.55
C MET A 34 -0.43 0.97 -17.79
N SER A 35 -0.10 0.78 -19.07
CA SER A 35 1.26 0.47 -19.50
C SER A 35 2.18 1.70 -19.42
N PHE A 36 3.49 1.50 -19.26
CA PHE A 36 4.45 2.62 -19.27
C PHE A 36 4.49 3.42 -20.57
N THR A 37 3.98 2.87 -21.68
CA THR A 37 3.82 3.61 -22.92
C THR A 37 2.68 4.62 -22.78
N GLU A 38 1.49 4.17 -22.36
CA GLU A 38 0.32 5.02 -22.12
C GLU A 38 0.62 6.08 -21.06
N ILE A 39 1.32 5.70 -19.99
CA ILE A 39 1.74 6.64 -18.93
C ILE A 39 2.73 7.68 -19.48
N GLY A 40 3.63 7.28 -20.37
CA GLY A 40 4.54 8.20 -21.04
C GLY A 40 3.79 9.25 -21.83
N GLU A 41 2.82 8.82 -22.65
CA GLU A 41 1.97 9.69 -23.45
C GLU A 41 1.15 10.65 -22.55
N GLU A 42 0.51 10.13 -21.51
CA GLU A 42 -0.33 10.90 -20.58
C GLU A 42 0.50 11.95 -19.79
N LEU A 43 1.73 11.61 -19.40
CA LEU A 43 2.61 12.52 -18.65
C LEU A 43 3.48 13.40 -19.58
N GLY A 44 3.31 13.33 -20.90
CA GLY A 44 4.13 14.08 -21.86
C GLY A 44 5.61 13.74 -21.80
N THR A 45 5.94 12.47 -21.53
CA THR A 45 7.30 11.96 -21.34
C THR A 45 7.55 10.68 -22.14
N SER A 46 8.77 10.14 -22.11
CA SER A 46 9.06 8.88 -22.78
C SER A 46 8.66 7.68 -21.92
N ARG A 47 8.38 6.53 -22.57
CA ARG A 47 8.16 5.24 -21.86
C ARG A 47 9.27 4.95 -20.84
N GLN A 48 10.53 5.22 -21.19
CA GLN A 48 11.67 4.99 -20.31
C GLN A 48 11.66 5.94 -19.10
N ALA A 49 11.30 7.21 -19.30
CA ALA A 49 11.18 8.17 -18.23
C ALA A 49 10.03 7.84 -17.27
N ALA A 50 8.89 7.38 -17.80
CA ALA A 50 7.77 6.87 -17.00
C ALA A 50 8.18 5.64 -16.16
N GLN A 51 8.81 4.65 -16.78
CA GLN A 51 9.28 3.44 -16.09
C GLN A 51 10.29 3.76 -14.98
N GLU A 52 11.21 4.68 -15.22
CA GLU A 52 12.21 5.10 -14.25
C GLU A 52 11.59 5.92 -13.10
N LEU A 53 10.63 6.80 -13.41
CA LEU A 53 9.86 7.53 -12.41
C LEU A 53 9.10 6.57 -11.48
N PHE A 54 8.46 5.55 -12.06
CA PHE A 54 7.79 4.49 -11.31
C PHE A 54 8.77 3.70 -10.43
N ARG A 55 9.89 3.23 -11.00
CA ARG A 55 10.91 2.49 -10.22
C ARG A 55 11.41 3.29 -9.01
N ARG A 56 11.63 4.60 -9.17
CA ARG A 56 12.04 5.46 -8.05
C ARG A 56 10.96 5.64 -6.99
N ALA A 57 9.70 5.78 -7.43
CA ALA A 57 8.56 5.83 -6.51
C ALA A 57 8.43 4.52 -5.72
N ASP A 58 8.43 3.38 -6.42
CA ASP A 58 8.32 2.03 -5.83
C ASP A 58 9.44 1.74 -4.84
N LYS A 59 10.68 2.05 -5.23
CA LYS A 59 11.84 1.93 -4.34
C LYS A 59 11.68 2.77 -3.07
N LYS A 60 11.18 4.01 -3.19
CA LYS A 60 10.96 4.88 -2.04
C LYS A 60 9.92 4.29 -1.07
N LEU A 61 8.83 3.71 -1.57
CA LEU A 61 7.82 3.07 -0.70
C LEU A 61 8.39 1.82 -0.01
N GLN A 62 9.13 0.99 -0.73
CA GLN A 62 9.77 -0.21 -0.16
C GLN A 62 10.84 0.13 0.89
N ASP A 63 11.70 1.13 0.61
CA ASP A 63 12.71 1.60 1.55
C ASP A 63 12.04 2.21 2.80
N THR A 64 10.87 2.85 2.62
CA THR A 64 10.05 3.37 3.73
C THR A 64 9.49 2.24 4.59
N GLU A 65 8.92 1.19 4.00
CA GLU A 65 8.46 0.01 4.76
C GLU A 65 9.61 -0.68 5.48
N THR A 66 10.78 -0.79 4.84
CA THR A 66 11.98 -1.35 5.49
C THR A 66 12.37 -0.55 6.74
N THR A 67 12.16 0.77 6.71
CA THR A 67 12.52 1.67 7.82
C THR A 67 11.43 1.72 8.90
N LEU A 68 10.16 1.78 8.52
CA LEU A 68 9.04 2.03 9.44
C LEU A 68 8.28 0.76 9.82
N GLY A 69 8.20 -0.22 8.92
CA GLY A 69 7.56 -1.51 9.14
C GLY A 69 6.07 -1.44 9.47
N LEU A 70 5.34 -0.44 8.96
CA LEU A 70 3.94 -0.23 9.34
C LEU A 70 3.05 -1.38 8.89
N GLN A 71 3.24 -1.91 7.67
CA GLN A 71 2.44 -3.04 7.20
C GLN A 71 2.62 -4.26 8.11
N SER A 72 3.85 -4.51 8.55
CA SER A 72 4.13 -5.59 9.51
C SER A 72 3.49 -5.36 10.88
N LYS A 73 3.55 -4.13 11.39
CA LYS A 73 2.95 -3.76 12.68
C LYS A 73 1.42 -3.86 12.66
N LEU A 74 0.78 -3.36 11.60
CA LEU A 74 -0.67 -3.42 11.42
C LEU A 74 -1.16 -4.88 11.31
N ARG A 75 -0.46 -5.70 10.52
CA ARG A 75 -0.74 -7.14 10.46
C ARG A 75 -0.65 -7.79 11.84
N HIS A 76 0.37 -7.47 12.63
CA HIS A 76 0.51 -8.02 13.97
C HIS A 76 -0.64 -7.58 14.90
N ILE A 77 -1.04 -6.32 14.87
CA ILE A 77 -2.19 -5.81 15.65
C ILE A 77 -3.47 -6.57 15.26
N ARG A 78 -3.71 -6.77 13.97
CA ARG A 78 -4.86 -7.52 13.46
C ARG A 78 -4.85 -8.98 13.93
N GLU A 79 -3.69 -9.66 13.85
CA GLU A 79 -3.53 -11.03 14.37
C GLU A 79 -3.83 -11.11 15.87
N ARG A 80 -3.38 -10.12 16.66
CA ARG A 80 -3.69 -10.05 18.10
C ARG A 80 -5.19 -9.89 18.35
N ALA A 81 -5.89 -9.07 17.57
CA ALA A 81 -7.32 -8.86 17.70
C ALA A 81 -8.12 -10.12 17.32
N VAL A 82 -7.71 -10.84 16.27
CA VAL A 82 -8.29 -12.14 15.90
C VAL A 82 -8.13 -13.14 17.03
N MET A 83 -6.93 -13.24 17.63
CA MET A 83 -6.73 -14.13 18.78
C MET A 83 -7.62 -13.76 19.98
N ILE A 84 -7.88 -12.47 20.21
CA ILE A 84 -8.82 -12.05 21.27
C ILE A 84 -10.22 -12.60 20.99
N LEU A 85 -10.72 -12.49 19.75
CA LEU A 85 -12.03 -13.03 19.36
C LEU A 85 -12.14 -14.53 19.61
N GLU A 86 -11.08 -15.28 19.30
CA GLU A 86 -11.06 -16.74 19.48
C GLU A 86 -11.08 -17.19 20.95
N HIS A 87 -10.73 -16.31 21.89
CA HIS A 87 -10.53 -16.64 23.29
C HIS A 87 -11.51 -15.93 24.26
N THR A 88 -12.53 -15.25 23.74
CA THR A 88 -13.51 -14.53 24.55
C THR A 88 -14.95 -14.78 24.10
N GLU A 89 -15.85 -14.96 25.07
CA GLU A 89 -17.31 -15.01 24.84
C GLU A 89 -17.99 -13.66 25.20
N ASP A 90 -17.23 -12.70 25.75
CA ASP A 90 -17.76 -11.39 26.09
C ASP A 90 -18.06 -10.59 24.82
N LYS A 91 -19.33 -10.23 24.64
CA LYS A 91 -19.84 -9.54 23.45
C LYS A 91 -19.23 -8.15 23.24
N GLU A 92 -18.90 -7.43 24.31
CA GLU A 92 -18.30 -6.10 24.19
C GLU A 92 -16.84 -6.21 23.76
N ILE A 93 -16.10 -7.18 24.32
CA ILE A 93 -14.73 -7.47 23.89
C ILE A 93 -14.72 -7.93 22.42
N GLN A 94 -15.68 -8.77 22.01
CA GLN A 94 -15.80 -9.19 20.62
C GLN A 94 -16.04 -8.01 19.68
N LYS A 95 -16.91 -7.07 20.08
CA LYS A 95 -17.17 -5.85 19.30
C LYS A 95 -15.90 -4.99 19.16
N LEU A 96 -15.20 -4.72 20.26
CA LEU A 96 -13.97 -3.91 20.24
C LEU A 96 -12.86 -4.56 19.39
N ALA A 97 -12.68 -5.88 19.49
CA ALA A 97 -11.71 -6.59 18.66
C ALA A 97 -12.11 -6.56 17.17
N GLY A 98 -13.40 -6.64 16.86
CA GLY A 98 -13.93 -6.44 15.51
C GLY A 98 -13.60 -5.05 14.96
N GLU A 99 -13.81 -3.99 15.74
CA GLU A 99 -13.47 -2.61 15.35
C GLU A 99 -11.96 -2.45 15.03
N ILE A 100 -11.07 -3.13 15.77
CA ILE A 100 -9.63 -3.14 15.48
C ILE A 100 -9.32 -3.88 14.18
N ILE A 101 -9.99 -4.99 13.90
CA ILE A 101 -9.79 -5.77 12.67
C ILE A 101 -10.27 -4.99 11.45
N ASP A 102 -11.36 -4.24 11.55
CA ASP A 102 -11.91 -3.48 10.43
C ASP A 102 -11.17 -2.16 10.20
N GLY A 103 -10.58 -1.58 11.26
CA GLY A 103 -9.84 -0.32 11.19
C GLY A 103 -8.36 -0.45 10.78
N VAL A 104 -7.85 -1.67 10.61
CA VAL A 104 -6.44 -1.99 10.38
C VAL A 104 -6.26 -2.91 9.18
#